data_AF-A0A413TWB6-F1
#
_entry.id   AF-A0A413TWB6-F1
#
_cell.length_a   1.000
_cell.length_b   1.000
_cell.length_c   1.000
_cell.angle_alpha   90.00
_cell.angle_beta   90.00
_cell.angle_gamma   90.00
#
_symmetry.space_group_name_H-M   'P 1'
#
loop_
_entity.id
_entity.type
_entity.pdbx_description
1 polymer ?
#
loop_
_entity_poly.entity_id
_entity_poly.type
_entity_poly.pdbx_seq_one_letter_code
_entity_poly.pdbx_strand_id
1 'polypeptide(L)'
;MAHRVQSVSMIDQNILQAIFIGGEVIQYDLRKMLSILPQFQEIINDPSLASKVHADTGGYGVSWNDNLDLDSETIWEDGVFIRIESVDPSLALASSLARAREYAMLTQKQLSEKTGIYQSDISKLERGNANPSILTLKRLADAMDMTLKIEFVPKK
;
A
#
# COMPACT_ATOMS: atom_id res chain seq x y z
N MET A 1 -6.28 6.16 -2.30
CA MET A 1 -5.71 4.81 -2.38
C MET A 1 -4.56 4.75 -1.40
N ALA A 2 -4.70 3.89 -0.40
CA ALA A 2 -3.83 3.81 0.76
C ALA A 2 -2.70 2.80 0.53
N HIS A 3 -2.93 1.80 -0.32
CA HIS A 3 -1.97 0.72 -0.57
C HIS A 3 -1.02 1.11 -1.67
N ARG A 4 0.11 1.71 -1.30
CA ARG A 4 1.14 2.16 -2.24
C ARG A 4 2.28 1.16 -2.30
N VAL A 5 2.57 0.66 -3.50
CA VAL A 5 3.71 -0.21 -3.80
C VAL A 5 5.00 0.62 -3.77
N GLN A 6 5.95 0.18 -2.97
CA GLN A 6 7.31 0.72 -2.91
C GLN A 6 8.22 0.05 -3.94
N SER A 7 8.13 -1.27 -4.03
CA SER A 7 8.90 -2.06 -4.99
C SER A 7 8.15 -3.34 -5.36
N VAL A 8 8.52 -3.92 -6.49
CA VAL A 8 7.86 -5.10 -7.04
C VAL A 8 8.88 -5.95 -7.80
N SER A 9 8.66 -7.25 -7.81
CA SER A 9 9.46 -8.21 -8.56
C SER A 9 8.65 -9.46 -8.89
N MET A 10 9.05 -10.17 -9.93
CA MET A 10 8.55 -11.52 -10.21
C MET A 10 9.38 -12.53 -9.42
N ILE A 11 8.72 -13.38 -8.62
CA ILE A 11 9.38 -14.48 -7.90
C ILE A 11 9.47 -15.72 -8.79
N ASP A 12 8.46 -15.92 -9.62
CA ASP A 12 8.46 -16.83 -10.75
C ASP A 12 7.57 -16.25 -11.87
N GLN A 13 7.30 -17.03 -12.93
CA GLN A 13 6.52 -16.56 -14.09
C GLN A 13 5.04 -16.22 -13.77
N ASN A 14 4.51 -16.71 -12.65
CA ASN A 14 3.12 -16.52 -12.25
C ASN A 14 2.97 -15.64 -11.01
N ILE A 15 3.99 -15.62 -10.14
CA ILE A 15 3.91 -14.97 -8.83
C ILE A 15 4.63 -13.63 -8.84
N LEU A 16 3.83 -12.57 -8.71
CA LEU A 16 4.26 -11.21 -8.43
C LEU A 16 4.46 -11.05 -6.92
N GLN A 17 5.56 -10.43 -6.48
CA GLN A 17 5.73 -9.98 -5.11
C GLN A 17 5.82 -8.45 -5.08
N ALA A 18 4.90 -7.82 -4.36
CA ALA A 18 4.89 -6.40 -4.08
C ALA A 18 5.29 -6.14 -2.62
N ILE A 19 6.15 -5.14 -2.42
CA ILE A 19 6.48 -4.59 -1.11
C ILE A 19 5.81 -3.23 -1.04
N PHE A 20 4.91 -3.04 -0.07
CA PHE A 20 4.19 -1.80 0.14
C PHE A 20 4.99 -0.83 1.02
N ILE A 21 4.70 0.47 0.96
CA ILE A 21 5.40 1.51 1.72
C ILE A 21 5.38 1.24 3.23
N GLY A 22 4.34 0.56 3.74
CA GLY A 22 4.24 0.16 5.15
C GLY A 22 5.09 -1.05 5.55
N GLY A 23 5.79 -1.66 4.59
CA GLY A 23 6.63 -2.84 4.78
C GLY A 23 5.91 -4.16 4.53
N GLU A 24 4.60 -4.16 4.25
CA GLU A 24 3.88 -5.39 3.93
C GLU A 24 4.38 -6.00 2.63
N VAL A 25 4.68 -7.28 2.67
CA VAL A 25 5.06 -8.08 1.49
C VAL A 25 3.89 -8.96 1.13
N ILE A 26 3.33 -8.75 -0.05
CA ILE A 26 2.19 -9.48 -0.57
C ILE A 26 2.57 -10.12 -1.90
N GLN A 27 2.17 -11.37 -2.06
CA GLN A 27 2.32 -12.09 -3.32
C GLN A 27 0.98 -12.25 -4.03
N TYR A 28 0.96 -12.00 -5.33
CA TYR A 28 -0.22 -12.10 -6.16
C TYR A 28 0.00 -13.10 -7.29
N ASP A 29 -0.98 -13.98 -7.50
CA ASP A 29 -0.96 -14.97 -8.59
C ASP A 29 -1.59 -14.38 -9.85
N LEU A 30 -0.75 -14.04 -10.84
CA LEU A 30 -1.18 -13.44 -12.10
C LEU A 30 -2.18 -14.29 -12.88
N ARG A 31 -2.26 -15.60 -12.60
CA ARG A 31 -3.25 -16.48 -13.26
C ARG A 31 -4.68 -16.09 -12.92
N LYS A 32 -4.90 -15.43 -11.77
CA LYS A 32 -6.21 -14.87 -11.39
C LYS A 32 -6.68 -13.81 -12.39
N MET A 33 -5.76 -13.08 -13.01
CA MET A 33 -6.09 -12.08 -14.01
C MET A 33 -6.42 -12.68 -15.38
N LEU A 34 -5.99 -13.89 -15.70
CA LEU A 34 -6.18 -14.45 -17.05
C LEU A 34 -7.65 -14.59 -17.46
N SER A 35 -8.56 -14.83 -16.51
CA SER A 35 -10.00 -14.89 -16.78
C SER A 35 -10.63 -13.52 -17.08
N ILE A 36 -9.98 -12.44 -16.64
CA ILE A 36 -10.48 -11.07 -16.76
C ILE A 36 -9.76 -10.37 -17.93
N LEU A 37 -8.44 -10.51 -17.98
CA LEU A 37 -7.51 -9.89 -18.91
C LEU A 37 -6.56 -10.96 -19.49
N PRO A 38 -6.97 -11.67 -20.57
CA PRO A 38 -6.16 -12.73 -21.17
C PRO A 38 -4.76 -12.29 -21.63
N GLN A 39 -4.54 -11.00 -21.88
CA GLN A 39 -3.24 -10.45 -22.29
C GLN A 39 -2.13 -10.65 -21.24
N PHE A 40 -2.50 -10.89 -19.97
CA PHE A 40 -1.53 -11.25 -18.92
C PHE A 40 -0.79 -12.56 -19.21
N GLN A 41 -1.32 -13.40 -20.12
CA GLN A 41 -0.64 -14.60 -20.59
C GLN A 41 0.71 -14.28 -21.25
N GLU A 42 0.88 -13.09 -21.83
CA GLU A 42 2.15 -12.65 -22.41
C GLU A 42 3.26 -12.57 -21.36
N ILE A 43 2.94 -12.09 -20.16
CA ILE A 43 3.89 -11.99 -19.03
C ILE A 43 4.35 -13.39 -18.62
N ILE A 44 3.41 -14.33 -18.51
CA ILE A 44 3.70 -15.72 -18.10
C ILE A 44 4.59 -16.41 -19.13
N ASN A 45 4.38 -16.13 -20.41
CA ASN A 45 5.09 -16.81 -21.51
C ASN A 45 6.43 -16.15 -21.87
N ASP A 46 6.66 -14.88 -21.52
CA ASP A 46 7.90 -14.16 -21.83
C ASP A 46 8.62 -13.72 -20.52
N PRO A 47 9.66 -14.46 -20.10
CA PRO A 47 10.50 -14.09 -18.95
C PRO A 47 11.13 -12.70 -19.06
N SER A 48 11.44 -12.24 -20.28
CA SER A 48 12.06 -10.94 -20.52
C SER A 48 11.07 -9.81 -20.30
N LEU A 49 9.79 -10.04 -20.60
CA LEU A 49 8.71 -9.15 -20.24
C LEU A 49 8.49 -9.18 -18.73
N ALA A 50 8.36 -10.36 -18.13
CA ALA A 50 8.13 -10.53 -16.70
C ALA A 50 9.15 -9.77 -15.83
N SER A 51 10.43 -9.76 -16.21
CA SER A 51 11.49 -9.05 -15.48
C SER A 51 11.42 -7.52 -15.58
N LYS A 52 10.58 -6.94 -16.45
CA LYS A 52 10.44 -5.48 -16.62
C LYS A 52 9.45 -4.85 -15.65
N VAL A 53 8.78 -5.64 -14.82
CA VAL A 53 7.82 -5.13 -13.85
C VAL A 53 8.45 -4.05 -12.97
N HIS A 54 7.74 -2.96 -12.79
CA HIS A 54 8.13 -1.88 -11.90
C HIS A 54 6.90 -1.24 -11.27
N ALA A 55 7.10 -0.58 -10.13
CA ALA A 55 6.03 0.17 -9.49
C ALA A 55 5.79 1.47 -10.24
N ASP A 56 4.52 1.85 -10.38
CA ASP A 56 4.16 3.10 -11.06
C ASP A 56 4.62 4.32 -10.28
N THR A 57 4.66 5.47 -10.96
CA THR A 57 4.88 6.74 -10.28
C THR A 57 3.78 6.98 -9.24
N GLY A 58 4.17 7.07 -7.97
CA GLY A 58 3.24 7.20 -6.85
C GLY A 58 2.86 5.87 -6.19
N GLY A 59 3.09 4.73 -6.85
CA GLY A 59 2.91 3.39 -6.29
C GLY A 59 1.46 2.88 -6.26
N TYR A 60 0.55 3.46 -7.04
CA TYR A 60 -0.86 3.02 -7.09
C TYR A 60 -1.11 1.79 -7.98
N GLY A 61 -0.04 1.22 -8.51
CA GLY A 61 -0.06 0.08 -9.41
C GLY A 61 1.35 -0.35 -9.75
N VAL A 62 1.43 -1.37 -10.59
CA VAL A 62 2.67 -1.89 -11.17
C VAL A 62 2.46 -2.08 -12.66
N SER A 63 3.51 -1.87 -13.44
CA SER A 63 3.45 -1.94 -14.90
C SER A 63 4.59 -2.78 -15.46
N TRP A 64 4.29 -3.52 -16.52
CA TRP A 64 5.28 -4.20 -17.37
C TRP A 64 5.55 -3.40 -18.65
N ASN A 65 4.51 -2.74 -19.18
CA ASN A 65 4.55 -1.83 -20.33
C ASN A 65 3.27 -0.97 -20.36
N ASP A 66 3.12 -0.13 -21.39
CA ASP A 66 1.99 0.81 -21.54
C ASP A 66 0.59 0.16 -21.61
N ASN A 67 0.51 -1.15 -21.85
CA ASN A 67 -0.76 -1.89 -22.02
C ASN A 67 -0.96 -2.98 -20.94
N LEU A 68 0.02 -3.20 -20.07
CA LEU A 68 0.04 -4.26 -19.08
C LEU A 68 0.41 -3.66 -17.72
N ASP A 69 -0.63 -3.26 -17.01
CA ASP A 69 -0.60 -2.73 -15.66
C ASP A 69 -1.55 -3.50 -14.74
N LEU A 70 -1.25 -3.49 -13.44
CA LEU A 70 -2.08 -4.06 -12.38
C LEU A 70 -2.13 -3.07 -11.23
N ASP A 71 -3.35 -2.69 -10.83
CA ASP A 71 -3.54 -1.74 -9.74
C ASP A 71 -3.13 -2.35 -8.38
N SER A 72 -2.70 -1.49 -7.47
CA SER A 72 -2.16 -1.92 -6.19
C SER A 72 -3.23 -2.45 -5.22
N GLU A 73 -4.49 -2.08 -5.40
CA GLU A 73 -5.61 -2.54 -4.57
C GLU A 73 -5.93 -4.00 -4.92
N THR A 74 -5.94 -4.38 -6.19
CA THR A 74 -6.07 -5.79 -6.62
C THR A 74 -4.98 -6.67 -6.00
N ILE A 75 -3.73 -6.20 -6.00
CA ILE A 75 -2.62 -6.93 -5.35
C ILE A 75 -2.87 -7.06 -3.84
N TRP A 76 -3.36 -6.00 -3.20
CA TRP A 76 -3.59 -5.96 -1.77
C TRP A 76 -4.75 -6.86 -1.31
N GLU A 77 -5.88 -6.80 -2.01
CA GLU A 77 -7.13 -7.50 -1.64
C GLU A 77 -7.09 -8.98 -1.98
N ASP A 78 -6.60 -9.33 -3.17
CA ASP A 78 -6.59 -10.70 -3.69
C ASP A 78 -5.22 -11.39 -3.54
N GLY A 79 -4.23 -10.71 -2.98
CA GLY A 79 -2.92 -11.26 -2.70
C GLY A 79 -2.86 -12.11 -1.44
N VAL A 80 -1.73 -12.77 -1.26
CA VAL A 80 -1.38 -13.52 -0.05
C VAL A 80 -0.34 -12.73 0.71
N PHE A 81 -0.67 -12.32 1.94
CA PHE A 81 0.29 -11.71 2.85
C PHE A 81 1.38 -12.71 3.23
N ILE A 82 2.64 -12.32 3.04
CA ILE A 82 3.79 -13.18 3.30
C ILE A 82 4.47 -12.79 4.61
N ARG A 83 4.78 -11.50 4.78
CA ARG A 83 5.52 -10.97 5.93
C ARG A 83 5.43 -9.46 5.99
N ILE A 84 5.91 -8.90 7.10
CA ILE A 84 6.21 -7.47 7.22
C ILE A 84 7.74 -7.28 7.28
N GLU A 85 8.25 -6.41 6.42
CA GLU A 85 9.63 -5.98 6.42
C GLU A 85 9.82 -4.77 7.34
N SER A 86 11.05 -4.61 7.84
CA SER A 86 11.38 -3.45 8.68
C SER A 86 11.51 -2.23 7.78
N VAL A 87 10.61 -1.26 7.95
CA VAL A 87 10.67 0.04 7.28
C VAL A 87 10.85 1.16 8.30
N ASP A 88 11.07 2.38 7.82
CA ASP A 88 11.08 3.56 8.68
C ASP A 88 9.75 3.66 9.45
N PRO A 89 9.75 3.81 10.79
CA PRO A 89 8.52 3.89 11.58
C PRO A 89 7.55 4.98 11.14
N SER A 90 8.06 6.09 10.58
CA SER A 90 7.23 7.18 10.06
C SER A 90 6.48 6.77 8.80
N LEU A 91 7.09 5.96 7.94
CA LEU A 91 6.43 5.39 6.76
C LEU A 91 5.39 4.34 7.15
N ALA A 92 5.73 3.44 8.08
CA ALA A 92 4.78 2.46 8.62
C ALA A 92 3.54 3.16 9.21
N LEU A 93 3.76 4.20 10.02
CA LEU A 93 2.70 5.02 10.60
C LEU A 93 1.87 5.71 9.52
N ALA A 94 2.51 6.31 8.52
CA ALA A 94 1.84 7.00 7.41
C ALA A 94 0.92 6.07 6.62
N SER A 95 1.43 4.89 6.24
CA SER A 95 0.66 3.86 5.55
C SER A 95 -0.47 3.31 6.43
N SER A 96 -0.24 3.09 7.72
CA SER A 96 -1.30 2.69 8.66
C SER A 96 -2.40 3.73 8.77
N LEU A 97 -2.05 5.02 8.84
CA LEU A 97 -3.00 6.12 8.94
C LEU A 97 -3.85 6.26 7.66
N ALA A 98 -3.21 6.24 6.49
CA ALA A 98 -3.91 6.34 5.20
C ALA A 98 -4.92 5.20 5.04
N ARG A 99 -4.53 3.97 5.42
CA ARG A 99 -5.43 2.80 5.38
C ARG A 99 -6.60 2.92 6.33
N ALA A 100 -6.33 3.29 7.59
CA ALA A 100 -7.39 3.49 8.58
C ALA A 100 -8.42 4.51 8.10
N ARG A 101 -7.97 5.59 7.45
CA ARG A 101 -8.85 6.61 6.86
C ARG A 101 -9.73 6.02 5.74
N GLU A 102 -9.14 5.21 4.86
CA GLU A 102 -9.88 4.60 3.74
C GLU A 102 -10.86 3.52 4.20
N TYR A 103 -10.51 2.72 5.20
CA TYR A 103 -11.44 1.78 5.85
C TYR A 103 -12.59 2.50 6.55
N ALA A 104 -12.34 3.69 7.10
CA ALA A 104 -13.39 4.56 7.63
C ALA A 104 -14.21 5.27 6.53
N MET A 105 -13.90 5.02 5.24
CA MET A 105 -14.54 5.65 4.07
C MET A 105 -14.50 7.19 4.11
N LEU A 106 -13.41 7.76 4.64
CA LEU A 106 -13.24 9.21 4.76
C LEU A 106 -12.26 9.75 3.73
N THR A 107 -12.58 10.89 3.13
CA THR A 107 -11.58 11.73 2.47
C THR A 107 -10.70 12.42 3.51
N GLN A 108 -9.51 12.89 3.11
CA GLN A 108 -8.66 13.70 3.99
C GLN A 108 -9.38 14.98 4.48
N LYS A 109 -10.25 15.55 3.64
CA LYS A 109 -11.08 16.72 3.99
C LYS A 109 -12.12 16.37 5.05
N GLN A 110 -12.83 15.25 4.91
CA GLN A 110 -13.80 14.82 5.91
C GLN A 110 -13.13 14.46 7.24
N LEU A 111 -11.95 13.82 7.21
CA LEU A 111 -11.18 13.56 8.43
C LEU A 111 -10.70 14.86 9.08
N SER A 112 -10.32 15.86 8.29
CA SER A 112 -10.00 17.21 8.75
C SER A 112 -11.19 17.86 9.48
N GLU A 113 -12.38 17.82 8.88
CA GLU A 113 -13.62 18.33 9.48
C GLU A 113 -13.98 17.63 10.79
N LYS A 114 -13.81 16.30 10.88
CA LYS A 114 -14.07 15.53 12.10
C LYS A 114 -13.08 15.79 13.24
N THR A 115 -11.81 16.01 12.90
CA THR A 115 -10.72 16.12 13.91
C THR A 115 -10.36 17.55 14.26
N GLY A 116 -10.70 18.51 13.42
CA GLY A 116 -10.18 19.88 13.48
C GLY A 116 -8.68 19.99 13.12
N ILE A 117 -8.07 18.95 12.54
CA ILE A 117 -6.70 19.00 11.98
C ILE A 117 -6.80 19.54 10.56
N TYR A 118 -5.89 20.40 10.12
CA TYR A 118 -5.88 20.86 8.73
C TYR A 118 -5.66 19.69 7.74
N GLN A 119 -6.40 19.67 6.63
CA GLN A 119 -6.23 18.66 5.56
C GLN A 119 -4.77 18.56 5.08
N SER A 120 -4.08 19.69 4.97
CA SER A 120 -2.67 19.74 4.56
C SER A 120 -1.74 19.00 5.53
N ASP A 121 -2.04 19.03 6.83
CA ASP A 121 -1.27 18.31 7.85
C ASP A 121 -1.61 16.82 7.86
N ILE A 122 -2.89 16.44 7.65
CA ILE A 122 -3.28 15.04 7.40
C ILE A 122 -2.53 14.50 6.17
N SER A 123 -2.47 15.27 5.09
CA SER A 123 -1.71 14.91 3.88
C SER A 123 -0.21 14.74 4.13
N LYS A 124 0.40 15.53 5.04
CA LYS A 124 1.81 15.34 5.42
C LYS A 124 1.99 14.07 6.25
N LEU A 125 1.07 13.81 7.18
CA LEU A 125 1.07 12.61 8.01
C LEU A 125 0.97 11.34 7.17
N GLU A 126 0.04 11.29 6.22
CA GLU A 126 -0.13 10.15 5.30
C GLU A 126 1.02 9.98 4.29
N ARG A 127 1.91 10.96 4.18
CA ARG A 127 3.13 10.88 3.37
C ARG A 127 4.39 10.59 4.19
N GLY A 128 4.29 10.44 5.50
CA GLY A 128 5.44 10.21 6.39
C GLY A 128 6.31 11.45 6.62
N ASN A 129 5.85 12.63 6.20
CA ASN A 129 6.60 13.89 6.28
C ASN A 129 6.19 14.75 7.51
N ALA A 130 5.80 14.10 8.60
CA ALA A 130 5.33 14.76 9.82
C ALA A 130 5.73 13.97 11.07
N ASN A 131 5.77 14.66 12.22
CA ASN A 131 6.06 14.09 13.53
C ASN A 131 4.86 14.35 14.48
N PRO A 132 3.77 13.57 14.37
CA PRO A 132 2.59 13.77 15.21
C PRO A 132 2.86 13.40 16.66
N SER A 133 2.25 14.11 17.61
CA SER A 133 2.18 13.64 18.98
C SER A 133 1.22 12.44 19.11
N ILE A 134 1.40 11.64 20.16
CA ILE A 134 0.48 10.54 20.50
C ILE A 134 -0.96 11.05 20.66
N LEU A 135 -1.14 12.27 21.20
CA LEU A 135 -2.46 12.90 21.32
C LEU A 135 -3.10 13.15 19.95
N THR A 136 -2.34 13.63 18.97
CA THR A 136 -2.82 13.81 17.60
C THR A 136 -3.20 12.46 16.98
N LEU A 137 -2.39 11.43 17.17
CA LEU A 137 -2.69 10.07 16.68
C LEU A 137 -3.96 9.50 17.31
N LYS A 138 -4.15 9.70 18.62
CA LYS A 138 -5.37 9.27 19.31
C LYS A 138 -6.61 9.98 18.76
N ARG A 139 -6.54 11.30 18.58
CA ARG A 139 -7.65 12.08 17.99
C ARG A 139 -8.01 11.61 16.58
N LEU A 140 -7.01 11.27 15.77
CA LEU A 140 -7.25 10.70 14.43
C LEU A 140 -7.93 9.34 14.54
N ALA A 141 -7.44 8.45 15.41
CA ALA A 141 -8.02 7.14 15.64
C ALA A 141 -9.49 7.23 16.09
N ASP A 142 -9.79 8.08 17.09
CA ASP A 142 -11.14 8.30 17.60
C ASP A 142 -12.10 8.79 16.48
N ALA A 143 -11.65 9.69 15.60
CA ALA A 143 -12.46 10.20 14.49
C ALA A 143 -12.75 9.17 13.38
N MET A 144 -11.93 8.13 13.31
CA MET A 144 -12.05 7.01 12.37
C MET A 144 -12.71 5.76 13.00
N ASP A 145 -13.17 5.86 14.25
CA ASP A 145 -13.68 4.72 15.03
C ASP A 145 -12.66 3.57 15.18
N MET A 146 -11.40 3.94 15.42
CA MET A 146 -10.26 3.03 15.51
C MET A 146 -9.58 3.14 16.87
N THR A 147 -8.86 2.09 17.27
CA THR A 147 -8.02 2.10 18.47
C THR A 147 -6.54 2.30 18.10
N LEU A 148 -5.88 3.29 18.71
CA LEU A 148 -4.43 3.46 18.58
C LEU A 148 -3.69 2.39 19.39
N LYS A 149 -2.94 1.52 18.71
CA LYS A 149 -2.03 0.56 19.32
C LYS A 149 -0.58 0.98 19.04
N ILE A 150 0.24 1.07 20.09
CA ILE A 150 1.70 1.31 19.99
C ILE A 150 2.40 0.17 20.70
N GLU A 151 3.42 -0.42 20.08
CA GLU A 151 4.17 -1.54 20.64
C GLU A 151 5.68 -1.36 20.44
N PHE A 152 6.46 -1.91 21.37
CA PHE A 152 7.91 -2.05 21.24
C PHE A 152 8.21 -3.49 20.83
N VAL A 153 9.05 -3.66 19.81
CA VAL A 153 9.47 -4.98 19.33
C VAL A 153 10.98 -5.16 19.54
N PRO A 154 11.46 -6.40 19.78
CA PRO A 154 12.89 -6.67 19.86
C PRO A 154 13.63 -6.25 18.58
N LYS A 155 14.86 -5.76 18.71
CA LYS A 155 15.73 -5.50 17.56
C LYS A 155 16.08 -6.84 16.88
N LYS A 156 15.96 -6.88 15.55
CA LYS A 156 16.46 -7.99 14.72
C LYS A 156 17.96 -7.85 14.48
#